data_AF-T1GKT0-F1
#
_entry.id   AF-T1GKT0-F1
#
_cell.length_a   1.000
_cell.length_b   1.000
_cell.length_c   1.000
_cell.angle_alpha   90.00
_cell.angle_beta   90.00
_cell.angle_gamma   90.00
#
_symmetry.space_group_name_H-M   'P 1'
#
loop_
_entity.id
_entity.type
_entity.pdbx_description
1 polymer ?
#
loop_
_entity_poly.entity_id
_entity_poly.type
_entity_poly.pdbx_seq_one_letter_code
_entity_poly.pdbx_strand_id
1 'polypeptide(L)'
;MLELMVAHTKYIQFGIKKLLENWIPNDKDVASWPNCIPTPELQMKLFHVHRLLDTLLNINPLIFDVVLENVKQLFPYYKKAPHVVGGYLHNVLWLLEYQPKLNPYIIEVVFHNNIKDYKLL
;
A
#
# COMPACT_ATOMS: atom_id res chain seq x y z
N MET A 1 -5.07 -18.93 -1.13
CA MET A 1 -5.54 -17.53 -1.27
C MET A 1 -5.52 -17.08 -2.73
N LEU A 2 -4.38 -17.16 -3.43
CA LEU A 2 -4.26 -16.82 -4.85
C LEU A 2 -5.30 -17.57 -5.73
N GLU A 3 -5.42 -18.90 -5.56
CA GLU A 3 -6.36 -19.72 -6.33
C GLU A 3 -7.82 -19.27 -6.19
N LEU A 4 -8.25 -18.88 -4.98
CA LEU A 4 -9.60 -18.36 -4.73
C LEU A 4 -9.82 -16.98 -5.35
N MET A 5 -8.81 -16.11 -5.34
CA MET A 5 -8.90 -14.77 -5.92
C MET A 5 -8.88 -14.82 -7.46
N VAL A 6 -8.15 -15.77 -8.04
CA VAL A 6 -8.12 -16.01 -9.50
C VAL A 6 -9.40 -16.69 -9.98
N ALA A 7 -9.93 -17.67 -9.22
CA ALA A 7 -11.15 -18.39 -9.60
C ALA A 7 -12.44 -17.57 -9.44
N HIS A 8 -12.44 -16.58 -8.55
CA HIS A 8 -13.64 -15.82 -8.19
C HIS A 8 -13.30 -14.35 -7.96
N THR A 9 -13.54 -13.53 -8.99
CA THR A 9 -13.27 -12.09 -9.02
C THR A 9 -13.89 -11.32 -7.84
N LYS A 10 -15.01 -11.79 -7.27
CA LYS A 10 -15.63 -11.19 -6.08
C LYS A 10 -14.73 -11.18 -4.83
N TYR A 11 -13.77 -12.10 -4.70
CA TYR A 11 -12.84 -12.13 -3.57
C TYR A 11 -11.59 -11.30 -3.80
N ILE A 12 -11.37 -10.79 -5.02
CA ILE A 12 -10.24 -9.93 -5.35
C ILE A 12 -10.27 -8.66 -4.51
N GLN A 13 -11.41 -7.96 -4.45
CA GLN A 13 -11.51 -6.72 -3.68
C GLN A 13 -11.17 -6.92 -2.20
N PHE A 14 -11.75 -7.94 -1.58
CA PHE A 14 -11.48 -8.24 -0.17
C PHE A 14 -10.02 -8.66 0.08
N GLY A 15 -9.47 -9.53 -0.76
CA GLY A 15 -8.11 -10.01 -0.57
C GLY A 15 -7.06 -8.94 -0.87
N ILE A 16 -7.26 -8.08 -1.86
CA ILE A 16 -6.38 -6.94 -2.14
C ILE A 16 -6.37 -5.99 -0.94
N LYS A 17 -7.54 -5.62 -0.43
CA LYS A 17 -7.62 -4.79 0.77
C LYS A 17 -6.83 -5.40 1.93
N LYS A 18 -7.03 -6.69 2.21
CA LYS A 18 -6.32 -7.41 3.28
C LYS A 18 -4.80 -7.47 3.06
N LEU A 19 -4.34 -7.57 1.81
CA LEU A 19 -2.92 -7.52 1.49
C LEU A 19 -2.34 -6.14 1.80
N LEU A 20 -2.99 -5.08 1.31
CA LEU A 20 -2.52 -3.69 1.49
C LEU A 20 -2.62 -3.22 2.95
N GLU A 21 -3.53 -3.78 3.75
CA GLU A 21 -3.56 -3.51 5.20
C GLU A 21 -2.24 -3.90 5.91
N ASN A 22 -1.45 -4.84 5.36
CA ASN A 22 -0.12 -5.18 5.90
C ASN A 22 0.93 -4.09 5.66
N TRP A 23 0.64 -3.10 4.80
CA TRP A 23 1.56 -1.99 4.52
C TRP A 23 1.50 -0.90 5.59
N ILE A 24 0.49 -0.93 6.46
CA ILE A 24 0.29 0.07 7.51
C ILE A 24 0.89 -0.46 8.81
N PRO A 25 1.98 0.13 9.31
CA PRO A 25 2.55 -0.22 10.60
C PRO A 25 1.55 0.10 11.73
N ASN A 26 1.59 -0.67 12.82
CA ASN A 26 0.87 -0.28 14.03
C ASN A 26 1.64 0.80 14.79
N ASP A 27 0.95 1.52 15.66
CA ASP A 27 1.56 2.56 16.50
C ASP A 27 2.71 2.03 17.38
N LYS A 28 2.71 0.72 17.68
CA LYS A 28 3.74 0.04 18.50
C LYS A 28 4.94 -0.49 17.69
N ASP A 29 4.88 -0.47 16.36
CA ASP A 29 5.87 -1.11 15.49
C ASP A 29 7.10 -0.22 15.19
N VAL A 30 7.31 0.86 15.95
CA VAL A 30 8.37 1.85 15.72
C VAL A 30 9.77 1.23 15.57
N ALA A 31 10.08 0.21 16.37
CA ALA A 31 11.38 -0.48 16.34
C ALA A 31 11.62 -1.24 15.03
N SER A 32 10.57 -1.65 14.34
CA SER A 32 10.62 -2.34 13.05
C SER A 32 10.71 -1.39 11.86
N TRP A 33 10.60 -0.07 12.10
CA TRP A 33 10.56 0.99 11.09
C TRP A 33 11.54 2.15 11.39
N PRO A 34 12.84 1.88 11.64
CA PRO A 34 13.81 2.96 11.85
C PRO A 34 13.87 3.87 10.61
N ASN A 35 13.72 5.18 10.83
CA ASN A 35 13.66 6.18 9.75
C ASN A 35 12.62 5.87 8.65
N CYS A 36 11.50 5.24 9.02
CA CYS A 36 10.44 4.83 8.10
C CYS A 36 10.87 3.79 7.05
N ILE A 37 11.97 3.08 7.30
CA ILE A 37 12.46 1.98 6.47
C ILE A 37 12.27 0.67 7.26
N PRO A 38 11.77 -0.41 6.66
CA PRO A 38 11.59 -1.67 7.38
C PRO A 38 12.95 -2.28 7.74
N THR A 39 13.01 -2.99 8.87
CA THR A 39 14.17 -3.86 9.16
C THR A 39 14.27 -5.00 8.13
N PRO A 40 15.43 -5.66 7.98
CA PRO A 40 15.59 -6.75 7.03
C PRO A 40 14.55 -7.88 7.19
N GLU A 41 14.20 -8.23 8.43
CA GLU A 41 13.22 -9.27 8.73
C GLU A 41 11.82 -8.88 8.28
N LEU A 42 11.46 -7.60 8.47
CA LEU A 42 10.18 -7.06 8.01
C LEU A 42 10.16 -6.89 6.50
N GLN A 43 11.27 -6.44 5.90
CA GLN A 43 11.41 -6.29 4.45
C GLN A 43 11.18 -7.62 3.73
N MET A 44 11.68 -8.74 4.27
CA MET A 44 11.42 -10.06 3.70
C MET A 44 9.93 -10.44 3.73
N LYS A 45 9.21 -10.10 4.80
CA LYS A 45 7.75 -10.33 4.89
C LYS A 45 7.00 -9.48 3.88
N LEU A 46 7.35 -8.19 3.77
CA LEU A 46 6.75 -7.25 2.82
C LEU A 46 7.05 -7.68 1.37
N PHE A 47 8.25 -8.19 1.08
CA PHE A 47 8.61 -8.72 -0.23
C PHE A 47 7.61 -9.78 -0.72
N HIS A 48 7.18 -10.70 0.16
CA HIS A 48 6.18 -11.69 -0.21
C HIS A 48 4.82 -11.08 -0.54
N VAL A 49 4.41 -10.04 0.19
CA VAL A 49 3.18 -9.28 -0.08
C VAL A 49 3.29 -8.58 -1.44
N HIS A 50 4.40 -7.90 -1.71
CA HIS A 50 4.65 -7.20 -2.97
C HIS A 50 4.71 -8.17 -4.16
N ARG A 51 5.41 -9.30 -4.03
CA ARG A 51 5.47 -10.32 -5.10
C ARG A 51 4.09 -10.88 -5.42
N LEU A 52 3.28 -11.12 -4.39
CA LEU A 52 1.91 -11.58 -4.56
C LEU A 52 1.06 -10.53 -5.29
N LEU A 53 1.19 -9.26 -4.90
CA LEU A 53 0.47 -8.16 -5.53
C LEU A 53 0.87 -7.97 -7.00
N ASP A 54 2.16 -8.03 -7.31
CA ASP A 54 2.67 -7.97 -8.68
C ASP A 54 2.12 -9.12 -9.54
N THR A 55 2.12 -10.35 -9.00
CA THR A 55 1.54 -11.51 -9.68
C THR A 55 0.06 -11.25 -10.01
N LEU A 56 -0.71 -10.72 -9.07
CA LEU A 56 -2.12 -10.41 -9.28
C LEU A 56 -2.32 -9.32 -10.34
N LEU A 57 -1.58 -8.21 -10.26
CA LEU A 57 -1.66 -7.10 -11.21
C LEU A 57 -1.31 -7.51 -12.64
N ASN A 58 -0.39 -8.46 -12.80
CA ASN A 58 -0.03 -9.00 -14.11
C ASN A 58 -1.06 -9.98 -14.69
N ILE A 59 -1.88 -10.63 -13.85
CA ILE A 59 -2.91 -11.59 -14.31
C ILE A 59 -4.18 -10.88 -14.75
N ASN A 60 -4.60 -9.81 -14.06
CA ASN A 60 -5.89 -9.18 -14.31
C ASN A 60 -5.81 -7.64 -14.26
N PRO A 61 -6.01 -6.95 -15.41
CA PRO A 61 -6.01 -5.49 -15.47
C PRO A 61 -7.02 -4.82 -14.54
N LEU A 62 -8.15 -5.48 -14.21
CA LEU A 62 -9.18 -4.94 -13.31
C LEU A 62 -8.68 -4.78 -11.86
N ILE A 63 -7.56 -5.44 -11.50
CA ILE A 63 -6.96 -5.31 -10.18
C ILE A 63 -6.32 -3.93 -10.02
N PHE A 64 -5.94 -3.27 -11.11
CA PHE A 64 -5.34 -1.94 -11.08
C PHE A 64 -6.23 -0.93 -10.35
N ASP A 65 -7.49 -0.81 -10.77
CA ASP A 65 -8.43 0.15 -10.18
C ASP A 65 -8.71 -0.17 -8.70
N VAL A 66 -8.82 -1.47 -8.38
CA VAL A 66 -9.03 -1.94 -7.01
C VAL A 66 -7.84 -1.59 -6.11
N VAL A 67 -6.62 -1.79 -6.59
CA VAL A 67 -5.40 -1.43 -5.85
C VAL A 67 -5.33 0.07 -5.65
N LEU A 68 -5.56 0.85 -6.71
CA LEU A 68 -5.51 2.30 -6.63
C LEU A 68 -6.56 2.85 -5.65
N GLU A 69 -7.79 2.35 -5.69
CA GLU A 69 -8.85 2.74 -4.76
C GLU A 69 -8.47 2.43 -3.31
N ASN A 70 -7.94 1.23 -3.05
CA ASN A 70 -7.52 0.86 -1.69
C ASN A 70 -6.30 1.68 -1.24
N VAL A 71 -5.34 2.02 -2.12
CA VAL A 71 -4.23 2.91 -1.78
C VAL A 71 -4.75 4.31 -1.41
N LYS A 72 -5.78 4.81 -2.10
CA LYS A 72 -6.44 6.08 -1.72
C LYS A 72 -7.11 5.98 -0.34
N GLN A 73 -7.87 4.91 -0.09
CA GLN A 73 -8.67 4.73 1.13
C GLN A 73 -7.86 4.38 2.38
N LEU A 74 -6.74 3.66 2.21
CA LEU A 74 -5.90 3.18 3.30
C LEU A 74 -4.81 4.17 3.71
N PHE A 75 -4.71 5.32 3.04
CA PHE A 75 -3.73 6.34 3.38
C PHE A 75 -3.86 6.73 4.87
N PRO A 76 -2.83 6.53 5.70
CA PRO A 76 -2.92 6.80 7.12
C PRO A 76 -3.21 8.27 7.40
N TYR A 77 -4.06 8.53 8.39
CA TYR A 77 -4.36 9.89 8.83
C TYR A 77 -3.09 10.61 9.30
N TYR A 78 -2.88 11.87 8.89
CA TYR A 78 -1.62 12.59 9.12
C TYR A 78 -1.22 12.77 10.59
N LYS A 79 -2.17 12.69 11.54
CA LYS A 79 -1.87 12.74 12.98
C LYS A 79 -1.31 11.42 13.54
N LYS A 80 -1.19 10.38 12.70
CA LYS A 80 -0.53 9.13 13.09
C LYS A 80 0.97 9.34 13.29
N ALA A 81 1.58 8.43 14.05
CA ALA A 81 3.00 8.48 14.29
C ALA A 81 3.78 8.46 12.96
N PRO A 82 4.92 9.16 12.85
CA PRO A 82 5.65 9.28 11.58
C PRO A 82 6.00 7.94 10.93
N HIS A 83 6.35 6.91 11.72
CA HIS A 83 6.66 5.59 11.20
C HIS A 83 5.46 4.89 10.55
N VAL A 84 4.23 5.21 10.97
CA VAL A 84 3.01 4.67 10.36
C VAL A 84 2.79 5.27 8.98
N VAL A 85 2.85 6.60 8.88
CA VAL A 85 2.68 7.31 7.60
C VAL A 85 3.85 6.96 6.66
N GLY A 86 5.08 7.05 7.16
CA GLY A 86 6.28 6.78 6.39
C GLY A 86 6.41 5.32 5.95
N GLY A 87 6.05 4.35 6.80
CA GLY A 87 6.07 2.95 6.43
C GLY A 87 5.01 2.60 5.39
N TYR A 88 3.84 3.22 5.46
CA TYR A 88 2.85 3.12 4.38
C TYR A 88 3.38 3.69 3.07
N LEU A 89 3.95 4.91 3.10
CA LEU A 89 4.54 5.54 1.93
C LEU A 89 5.68 4.72 1.33
N HIS A 90 6.52 4.10 2.16
CA HIS A 90 7.58 3.21 1.70
C HIS A 90 7.03 2.09 0.81
N ASN A 91 5.96 1.39 1.24
CA ASN A 91 5.35 0.33 0.45
C ASN A 91 4.65 0.86 -0.82
N VAL A 92 4.01 2.04 -0.75
CA VAL A 92 3.41 2.67 -1.93
C VAL A 92 4.48 3.07 -2.96
N LEU A 93 5.65 3.52 -2.53
CA LEU A 93 6.77 3.80 -3.43
C LEU A 93 7.36 2.51 -4.00
N TRP A 94 7.45 1.43 -3.21
CA TRP A 94 7.88 0.12 -3.70
C TRP A 94 6.92 -0.42 -4.77
N LEU A 95 5.61 -0.21 -4.63
CA LEU A 95 4.63 -0.54 -5.67
C LEU A 95 4.94 0.12 -7.02
N LEU A 96 5.46 1.35 -7.01
CA LEU A 96 5.82 2.07 -8.23
C LEU A 96 7.05 1.47 -8.94
N GLU A 97 7.91 0.75 -8.24
CA GLU A 97 9.09 0.11 -8.84
C GLU A 97 8.69 -0.98 -9.84
N TYR A 98 7.64 -1.77 -9.53
CA TYR A 98 7.17 -2.84 -10.40
C TYR A 98 5.88 -2.50 -11.16
N GLN A 99 5.15 -1.44 -10.78
CA GLN A 99 3.98 -0.96 -11.53
C GLN A 99 4.05 0.56 -11.78
N PRO A 100 4.98 1.06 -12.61
CA PRO A 100 5.20 2.50 -12.84
C PRO A 100 3.97 3.25 -13.39
N LYS A 101 3.03 2.54 -14.02
CA LYS A 101 1.77 3.10 -14.55
C LYS A 101 0.90 3.72 -13.45
N LEU A 102 1.10 3.33 -12.19
CA LEU A 102 0.41 3.91 -11.04
C LEU A 102 0.94 5.30 -10.65
N ASN A 103 2.13 5.69 -11.11
CA ASN A 103 2.81 6.91 -10.67
C ASN A 103 1.96 8.20 -10.71
N PRO A 104 1.29 8.57 -11.82
CA PRO A 104 0.50 9.81 -11.85
C PRO A 104 -0.63 9.80 -10.81
N TYR A 105 -1.22 8.64 -10.55
CA TYR A 105 -2.30 8.49 -9.58
C TYR A 105 -1.79 8.50 -8.15
N ILE A 106 -0.66 7.86 -7.87
CA ILE A 106 -0.05 7.85 -6.53
C ILE A 106 0.45 9.24 -6.14
N ILE A 107 1.06 9.97 -7.06
CA ILE A 107 1.42 11.38 -6.86
C ILE A 107 0.17 12.17 -6.48
N GLU A 108 -0.94 11.99 -7.21
CA GLU A 108 -2.21 12.63 -6.86
C GLU A 108 -2.65 12.31 -5.42
N VAL A 109 -2.58 11.05 -4.98
CA VAL A 109 -2.93 10.64 -3.61
C VAL A 109 -2.08 11.35 -2.57
N VAL A 110 -0.76 11.30 -2.73
CA VAL A 110 0.18 11.87 -1.78
C VAL A 110 -0.04 13.39 -1.69
N PHE A 111 -0.11 14.10 -2.82
CA PHE A 111 -0.27 15.54 -2.78
C PHE A 111 -1.69 15.97 -2.36
N HIS A 112 -2.77 15.33 -2.81
CA HIS A 112 -4.12 15.71 -2.40
C HIS A 112 -4.37 15.46 -0.92
N ASN A 113 -3.89 14.35 -0.35
CA ASN A 113 -4.09 14.08 1.07
C ASN A 113 -3.26 15.02 1.94
N ASN A 114 -2.06 15.42 1.50
CA ASN A 114 -1.27 16.41 2.25
C ASN A 114 -1.80 17.85 2.08
N ILE A 115 -2.36 18.23 0.92
CA ILE A 115 -2.79 19.62 0.63
C ILE A 115 -4.16 19.95 1.23
N LYS A 116 -5.09 18.99 1.34
CA LYS A 116 -6.42 19.25 1.94
C LYS A 116 -6.33 19.75 3.38
N ASP A 117 -5.31 19.32 4.12
CA ASP A 117 -5.12 19.69 5.52
C ASP A 117 -4.46 21.07 5.71
N TYR A 118 -3.69 21.57 4.74
CA TYR A 118 -3.17 22.95 4.78
C TYR A 118 -4.25 24.02 4.57
N LYS A 119 -5.44 23.65 4.08
CA LYS A 119 -6.60 24.56 3.98
C LYS A 119 -7.44 24.64 5.27
N LEU A 120 -7.06 23.89 6.31
CA LEU A 120 -7.71 23.88 7.63
C LEU A 120 -6.87 24.58 8.72
N LEU A 121 -5.79 25.26 8.32
CA LEU A 121 -5.00 26.20 9.11
C LEU A 121 -5.13 27.61 8.50
#